data_AF-F0GJF6-F1
#
_entry.id   AF-F0GJF6-F1
#
_cell.length_a   1.000
_cell.length_b   1.000
_cell.length_c   1.000
_cell.angle_alpha   90.00
_cell.angle_beta   90.00
_cell.angle_gamma   90.00
#
_symmetry.space_group_name_H-M   'P 1'
#
loop_
_entity.id
_entity.type
_entity.pdbx_description
1 polymer ?
#
loop_
_entity_poly.entity_id
_entity_poly.type
_entity_poly.pdbx_seq_one_letter_code
_entity_poly.pdbx_strand_id
1 'polypeptide(L)'
;FPHLIERAKPGVIAVTRAGRRFVNEASSYHDFISALLDTTPAGDEVCAWLICDHRFQRRYGLGFSKPRPFPVGPYLRSGYLKRGATLEALAHACGIDARALADTVAAYNPYAKQGADPAFHKGSTPYNRVQGDAAHRPNPCLAPIEAGPFYAVKLLPGSLGTFAGLATDRDARVLDRSGAAIAGLYAVGNDAASMMGGCYPSGGITLGPAMTFGYLAALSLADAAPDAARAGVDSSSRTMQ
;
A
#
# COMPACT_ATOMS: atom_id res chain seq x y z
N PHE A 1 1.11 11.11 0.40
CA PHE A 1 2.25 10.34 -0.12
C PHE A 1 1.97 8.87 0.17
N PRO A 2 2.19 7.93 -0.77
CA PRO A 2 1.93 6.51 -0.51
C PRO A 2 3.03 5.90 0.37
N HIS A 3 2.63 5.30 1.50
CA HIS A 3 3.54 4.74 2.50
C HIS A 3 3.60 3.21 2.38
N LEU A 4 4.27 2.70 1.35
CA LEU A 4 4.22 1.28 0.98
C LEU A 4 5.41 0.49 1.53
N ILE A 5 6.64 0.99 1.31
CA ILE A 5 7.88 0.22 1.48
C ILE A 5 8.55 0.54 2.82
N GLU A 6 8.53 1.81 3.25
CA GLU A 6 9.23 2.25 4.45
C GLU A 6 8.71 1.58 5.72
N ARG A 7 7.45 1.14 5.73
CA ARG A 7 6.84 0.44 6.87
C ARG A 7 7.55 -0.87 7.21
N ALA A 8 8.15 -1.51 6.22
CA ALA A 8 8.92 -2.74 6.39
C ALA A 8 10.37 -2.50 6.85
N LYS A 9 10.87 -1.26 6.82
CA LYS A 9 12.25 -0.96 7.25
C LYS A 9 12.41 -1.17 8.77
N PRO A 10 13.64 -1.49 9.23
CA PRO A 10 13.89 -1.75 10.65
C PRO A 10 13.94 -0.43 11.42
N GLY A 11 13.25 -0.33 12.57
CA GLY A 11 13.23 0.88 13.41
C GLY A 11 12.04 1.82 13.17
N VAL A 12 10.93 1.29 12.62
CA VAL A 12 9.64 1.98 12.52
C VAL A 12 8.50 1.05 12.94
N ILE A 13 7.52 1.61 13.63
CA ILE A 13 6.25 0.96 13.99
C ILE A 13 5.07 1.83 13.57
N ALA A 14 3.89 1.23 13.46
CA ALA A 14 2.64 1.94 13.24
C ALA A 14 1.75 1.82 14.48
N VAL A 15 1.21 2.93 14.95
CA VAL A 15 0.28 2.93 16.08
C VAL A 15 -1.01 3.68 15.75
N THR A 16 -2.11 3.31 16.37
CA THR A 16 -3.35 4.10 16.34
C THR A 16 -3.24 5.30 17.29
N ARG A 17 -4.29 6.14 17.35
CA ARG A 17 -4.39 7.22 18.35
C ARG A 17 -4.33 6.72 19.80
N ALA A 18 -4.73 5.47 20.04
CA ALA A 18 -4.60 4.82 21.34
C ALA A 18 -3.16 4.41 21.70
N GLY A 19 -2.17 4.71 20.85
CA GLY A 19 -0.76 4.43 21.12
C GLY A 19 -0.37 2.96 20.99
N ARG A 20 -1.23 2.13 20.40
CA ARG A 20 -1.04 0.68 20.25
C ARG A 20 -0.76 0.30 18.80
N ARG A 21 0.17 -0.65 18.60
CA ARG A 21 0.31 -1.36 17.32
C ARG A 21 -0.93 -2.23 17.09
N PHE A 22 -1.27 -2.45 15.83
CA PHE A 22 -2.50 -3.15 15.42
C PHE A 22 -2.28 -4.20 14.32
N VAL A 23 -1.13 -4.19 13.64
CA VAL A 23 -0.84 -5.09 12.53
C VAL A 23 0.65 -5.23 12.30
N ASN A 24 1.05 -6.23 11.51
CA ASN A 24 2.37 -6.32 10.91
C ASN A 24 2.57 -5.19 9.89
N GLU A 25 3.41 -4.21 10.21
CA GLU A 25 3.65 -3.05 9.34
C GLU A 25 4.31 -3.42 8.01
N ALA A 26 4.95 -4.59 7.91
CA ALA A 26 5.58 -5.06 6.67
C ALA A 26 4.62 -5.86 5.77
N SER A 27 3.36 -6.07 6.18
CA SER A 27 2.34 -6.72 5.35
C SER A 27 1.87 -5.83 4.20
N SER A 28 1.08 -6.43 3.30
CA SER A 28 0.52 -5.73 2.15
C SER A 28 -0.24 -4.48 2.60
N TYR A 29 -0.31 -3.47 1.75
CA TYR A 29 -1.03 -2.24 2.07
C TYR A 29 -2.53 -2.49 2.24
N HIS A 30 -3.07 -3.52 1.58
CA HIS A 30 -4.46 -3.94 1.73
C HIS A 30 -4.68 -4.44 3.16
N ASP A 31 -3.92 -5.43 3.62
CA ASP A 31 -4.05 -5.98 4.98
C ASP A 31 -3.82 -4.92 6.06
N PHE A 32 -2.88 -4.01 5.82
CA PHE A 32 -2.58 -2.91 6.74
C PHE A 32 -3.77 -1.95 6.88
N ILE A 33 -4.41 -1.57 5.77
CA ILE A 33 -5.57 -0.66 5.82
C ILE A 33 -6.82 -1.38 6.33
N SER A 34 -7.05 -2.65 5.97
CA SER A 34 -8.14 -3.46 6.53
C SER A 34 -8.02 -3.55 8.05
N ALA A 35 -6.83 -3.90 8.57
CA ALA A 35 -6.60 -3.93 10.01
C ALA A 35 -6.76 -2.56 10.68
N LEU A 36 -6.41 -1.47 9.99
CA LEU A 36 -6.62 -0.12 10.50
C LEU A 36 -8.12 0.22 10.59
N LEU A 37 -8.91 -0.17 9.60
CA LEU A 37 -10.36 0.02 9.60
C LEU A 37 -11.00 -0.81 10.74
N ASP A 38 -10.65 -2.08 10.84
CA ASP A 38 -11.20 -3.01 11.84
C ASP A 38 -10.88 -2.59 13.28
N THR A 39 -9.68 -2.03 13.51
CA THR A 39 -9.28 -1.56 14.86
C THR A 39 -9.79 -0.16 15.20
N THR A 40 -10.30 0.60 14.23
CA THR A 40 -10.77 1.97 14.47
C THR A 40 -12.23 1.94 14.91
N PRO A 41 -12.58 2.45 16.11
CA PRO A 41 -13.97 2.54 16.55
C PRO A 41 -14.84 3.33 15.58
N ALA A 42 -16.12 2.95 15.48
CA ALA A 42 -17.07 3.69 14.67
C ALA A 42 -17.19 5.15 15.15
N GLY A 43 -17.05 6.10 14.23
CA GLY A 43 -17.09 7.53 14.51
C GLY A 43 -15.72 8.17 14.78
N ASP A 44 -14.68 7.37 15.01
CA ASP A 44 -13.31 7.87 15.13
C ASP A 44 -12.67 8.09 13.75
N GLU A 45 -11.69 8.99 13.72
CA GLU A 45 -10.88 9.19 12.52
C GLU A 45 -9.99 7.98 12.26
N VAL A 46 -10.21 7.30 11.12
CA VAL A 46 -9.37 6.20 10.65
C VAL A 46 -7.99 6.74 10.30
N CYS A 47 -7.05 6.64 11.24
CA CYS A 47 -5.68 7.09 11.05
C CYS A 47 -4.69 6.29 11.90
N ALA A 48 -3.48 6.20 11.39
CA ALA A 48 -2.34 5.64 12.10
C ALA A 48 -1.17 6.63 12.09
N TRP A 49 -0.19 6.42 12.96
CA TRP A 49 1.06 7.16 12.98
C TRP A 49 2.21 6.19 12.76
N LEU A 50 3.03 6.43 11.74
CA LEU A 50 4.34 5.78 11.67
C LEU A 50 5.29 6.52 12.58
N ILE A 51 5.97 5.80 13.46
CA ILE A 51 6.86 6.35 14.48
C ILE A 51 8.25 5.73 14.32
N CYS A 52 9.28 6.56 14.30
CA CYS A 52 10.66 6.14 14.20
C CYS A 52 11.61 7.05 15.00
N ASP A 53 12.84 6.58 15.18
CA ASP A 53 13.91 7.35 15.83
C ASP A 53 14.70 8.21 14.83
N HIS A 54 15.65 9.01 15.34
CA HIS A 54 16.44 9.89 14.46
C HIS A 54 17.31 9.11 13.47
N ARG A 55 17.85 7.95 13.87
CA ARG A 55 18.70 7.11 13.01
C ARG A 55 17.91 6.59 11.82
N PHE A 56 16.70 6.09 12.04
CA PHE A 56 15.78 5.68 10.98
C PHE A 56 15.52 6.83 10.01
N GLN A 57 15.08 7.98 10.54
CA GLN A 57 14.69 9.11 9.71
C GLN A 57 15.83 9.59 8.81
N ARG A 58 17.06 9.56 9.32
CA ARG A 58 18.24 9.97 8.56
C ARG A 58 18.75 8.91 7.59
N ARG A 59 18.47 7.62 7.81
CA ARG A 59 18.90 6.52 6.93
C ARG A 59 17.90 6.23 5.82
N TYR A 60 16.61 6.16 6.12
CA TYR A 60 15.57 5.73 5.17
C TYR A 60 14.61 6.86 4.78
N GLY A 61 14.49 7.90 5.60
CA GLY A 61 13.41 8.88 5.48
C GLY A 61 12.07 8.33 5.99
N LEU A 62 11.05 9.19 6.03
CA LEU A 62 9.70 8.84 6.48
C LEU A 62 8.68 9.52 5.56
N GLY A 63 8.13 8.71 4.65
CA GLY A 63 7.36 9.14 3.49
C GLY A 63 8.07 10.21 2.65
N PHE A 64 7.45 11.37 2.49
CA PHE A 64 7.99 12.48 1.71
C PHE A 64 9.23 13.13 2.32
N SER A 65 9.46 13.00 3.64
CA SER A 65 10.66 13.51 4.28
C SER A 65 11.85 12.59 4.01
N LYS A 66 12.68 12.98 3.03
CA LYS A 66 13.84 12.22 2.55
C LYS A 66 14.96 12.01 3.59
N PRO A 67 15.80 10.96 3.44
CA PRO A 67 16.96 10.70 4.30
C PRO A 67 18.08 11.74 4.12
N ARG A 68 19.22 11.55 4.80
CA ARG A 68 20.44 12.34 4.53
C ARG A 68 20.79 12.29 3.03
N PRO A 69 21.26 13.39 2.43
CA PRO A 69 21.63 14.66 3.07
C PRO A 69 20.49 15.68 3.21
N PHE A 70 19.26 15.39 2.74
CA PHE A 70 18.17 16.36 2.67
C PHE A 70 17.72 16.88 4.05
N PRO A 71 17.34 18.17 4.17
CA PRO A 71 16.91 18.74 5.45
C PRO A 71 15.51 18.25 5.86
N VAL A 72 15.31 18.00 7.15
CA VAL A 72 13.99 17.69 7.73
C VAL A 72 13.13 18.93 8.02
N GLY A 73 13.77 20.10 8.15
CA GLY A 73 13.14 21.35 8.58
C GLY A 73 11.88 21.75 7.81
N PRO A 74 11.85 21.71 6.45
CA PRO A 74 10.65 22.05 5.69
C PRO A 74 9.42 21.20 6.06
N TYR A 75 9.63 19.90 6.27
CA TYR A 75 8.55 18.95 6.60
C TYR A 75 8.06 19.09 8.05
N LEU A 76 8.94 19.54 8.95
CA LEU A 76 8.55 19.90 10.32
C LEU A 76 7.70 21.17 10.33
N ARG A 77 8.10 22.20 9.57
CA ARG A 77 7.37 23.47 9.49
C ARG A 77 6.00 23.32 8.83
N SER A 78 5.86 22.47 7.83
CA SER A 78 4.55 22.20 7.20
C SER A 78 3.63 21.35 8.07
N GLY A 79 4.13 20.77 9.16
CA GLY A 79 3.37 19.86 10.01
C GLY A 79 3.22 18.45 9.45
N TYR A 80 3.75 18.17 8.25
CA TYR A 80 3.78 16.82 7.66
C TYR A 80 4.52 15.84 8.56
N LEU A 81 5.67 16.26 9.09
CA LEU A 81 6.48 15.49 10.03
C LEU A 81 6.31 16.08 11.43
N LYS A 82 5.98 15.25 12.41
CA LYS A 82 5.99 15.60 13.83
C LYS A 82 7.32 15.18 14.46
N ARG A 83 7.74 15.88 15.50
CA ARG A 83 8.99 15.60 16.23
C ARG A 83 8.80 15.78 17.73
N GLY A 84 9.37 14.89 18.52
CA GLY A 84 9.49 15.01 19.98
C GLY A 84 10.90 14.66 20.44
N ALA A 85 11.42 15.35 21.47
CA ALA A 85 12.68 14.95 22.10
C ALA A 85 12.54 13.62 22.86
N THR A 86 11.33 13.36 23.38
CA THR A 86 10.91 12.12 24.03
C THR A 86 9.69 11.53 23.31
N LEU A 87 9.36 10.26 23.58
CA LEU A 87 8.13 9.63 23.07
C LEU A 87 6.88 10.34 23.57
N GLU A 88 6.88 10.80 24.82
CA GLU A 88 5.78 11.58 25.40
C GLU A 88 5.56 12.90 24.64
N ALA A 89 6.64 13.66 24.39
CA ALA A 89 6.55 14.90 23.62
C ALA A 89 6.06 14.65 22.18
N LEU A 90 6.48 13.53 21.57
CA LEU A 90 5.99 13.14 20.24
C LEU A 90 4.50 12.78 20.29
N ALA A 91 4.08 12.00 21.29
CA ALA A 91 2.69 11.58 21.45
C ALA A 91 1.76 12.77 21.58
N HIS A 92 2.12 13.76 22.41
CA HIS A 92 1.37 15.01 22.53
C HIS A 92 1.30 15.77 21.19
N ALA A 93 2.40 15.87 20.44
CA ALA A 93 2.42 16.52 19.13
C ALA A 93 1.54 15.83 18.08
N CYS A 94 1.23 14.54 18.28
CA CYS A 94 0.43 13.70 17.40
C CYS A 94 -1.02 13.47 17.90
N GLY A 95 -1.34 13.85 19.14
CA GLY A 95 -2.61 13.51 19.78
C GLY A 95 -2.76 12.01 20.05
N ILE A 96 -1.66 11.34 20.39
CA ILE A 96 -1.59 9.92 20.76
C ILE A 96 -1.57 9.82 22.30
N ASP A 97 -2.14 8.75 22.87
CA ASP A 97 -1.92 8.41 24.28
C ASP A 97 -0.42 8.18 24.56
N ALA A 98 0.18 9.10 25.33
CA ALA A 98 1.61 9.11 25.62
C ALA A 98 2.05 7.89 26.44
N ARG A 99 1.22 7.43 27.38
CA ARG A 99 1.55 6.29 28.23
C ARG A 99 1.49 5.00 27.43
N ALA A 100 0.42 4.80 26.68
CA ALA A 100 0.24 3.62 25.84
C ALA A 100 1.32 3.51 24.75
N LEU A 101 1.74 4.65 24.17
CA LEU A 101 2.86 4.67 23.23
C LEU A 101 4.17 4.25 23.90
N ALA A 102 4.48 4.81 25.07
CA ALA A 102 5.68 4.45 25.82
C ALA A 102 5.71 2.96 26.16
N ASP A 103 4.60 2.41 26.65
CA ASP A 103 4.45 0.98 26.95
C ASP A 103 4.60 0.12 25.69
N THR A 104 4.05 0.55 24.55
CA THR A 104 4.19 -0.13 23.25
C THR A 104 5.64 -0.19 22.79
N VAL A 105 6.38 0.93 22.86
CA VAL A 105 7.80 0.96 22.47
C VAL A 105 8.66 0.15 23.44
N ALA A 106 8.37 0.25 24.75
CA ALA A 106 9.06 -0.53 25.78
C ALA A 106 8.86 -2.05 25.59
N ALA A 107 7.66 -2.49 25.19
CA ALA A 107 7.39 -3.89 24.87
C ALA A 107 8.03 -4.33 23.55
N TYR A 108 8.07 -3.46 22.53
CA TYR A 108 8.62 -3.77 21.21
C TYR A 108 10.15 -3.93 21.22
N ASN A 109 10.86 -2.99 21.86
CA ASN A 109 12.32 -2.86 21.72
C ASN A 109 13.13 -4.11 22.10
N PRO A 110 12.85 -4.83 23.22
CA PRO A 110 13.59 -6.03 23.59
C PRO A 110 13.52 -7.13 22.52
N TYR A 111 12.34 -7.36 21.93
CA TYR A 111 12.18 -8.34 20.86
C TYR A 111 12.80 -7.85 19.55
N ALA A 112 12.67 -6.56 19.24
CA ALA A 112 13.27 -5.97 18.05
C ALA A 112 14.80 -6.10 18.04
N LYS A 113 15.46 -5.97 19.20
CA LYS A 113 16.91 -6.24 19.35
C LYS A 113 17.29 -7.67 19.00
N GLN A 114 16.40 -8.62 19.27
CA GLN A 114 16.57 -10.04 18.96
C GLN A 114 16.12 -10.37 17.53
N GLY A 115 15.60 -9.40 16.77
CA GLY A 115 15.02 -9.60 15.45
C GLY A 115 13.73 -10.42 15.44
N ALA A 116 12.98 -10.38 16.54
CA ALA A 116 11.68 -11.01 16.69
C ALA A 116 10.57 -9.97 16.92
N ASP A 117 9.36 -10.32 16.52
CA ASP A 117 8.14 -9.58 16.82
C ASP A 117 7.04 -10.59 17.16
N PRO A 118 6.90 -11.00 18.42
CA PRO A 118 5.92 -12.01 18.80
C PRO A 118 4.49 -11.52 18.68
N ALA A 119 4.25 -10.20 18.67
CA ALA A 119 2.91 -9.63 18.65
C ALA A 119 2.28 -9.67 17.25
N PHE A 120 3.05 -9.36 16.21
CA PHE A 120 2.52 -9.27 14.84
C PHE A 120 3.38 -10.00 13.80
N HIS A 121 4.46 -10.65 14.21
CA HIS A 121 5.34 -11.41 13.33
C HIS A 121 5.94 -10.57 12.19
N LYS A 122 6.22 -9.28 12.41
CA LYS A 122 6.90 -8.42 11.42
C LYS A 122 8.24 -9.01 11.00
N GLY A 123 8.43 -9.14 9.68
CA GLY A 123 9.67 -9.71 9.12
C GLY A 123 9.73 -11.24 9.17
N SER A 124 8.62 -11.93 9.45
CA SER A 124 8.56 -13.40 9.45
C SER A 124 8.50 -14.01 8.05
N THR A 125 7.98 -13.29 7.05
CA THR A 125 7.78 -13.79 5.68
C THR A 125 8.83 -13.28 4.69
N PRO A 126 9.09 -14.01 3.57
CA PRO A 126 9.93 -13.49 2.48
C PRO A 126 9.43 -12.15 1.92
N TYR A 127 8.11 -11.99 1.83
CA TYR A 127 7.48 -10.74 1.39
C TYR A 127 7.80 -9.55 2.31
N ASN A 128 7.81 -9.74 3.63
CA ASN A 128 8.24 -8.69 4.55
C ASN A 128 9.74 -8.40 4.35
N ARG A 129 10.56 -9.46 4.33
CA ARG A 129 12.02 -9.37 4.36
C ARG A 129 12.62 -8.70 3.13
N VAL A 130 12.06 -8.93 1.94
CA VAL A 130 12.53 -8.28 0.69
C VAL A 130 12.35 -6.75 0.73
N GLN A 131 11.38 -6.25 1.49
CA GLN A 131 11.12 -4.82 1.64
C GLN A 131 11.96 -4.18 2.77
N GLY A 132 12.52 -4.98 3.67
CA GLY A 132 13.39 -4.52 4.77
C GLY A 132 14.76 -4.00 4.31
N ASP A 133 15.68 -3.81 5.25
CA ASP A 133 17.08 -3.50 4.95
C ASP A 133 17.91 -4.78 4.96
N ALA A 134 18.33 -5.24 3.78
CA ALA A 134 19.12 -6.46 3.61
C ALA A 134 20.52 -6.38 4.24
N ALA A 135 21.02 -5.20 4.60
CA ALA A 135 22.26 -5.04 5.37
C ALA A 135 22.03 -5.10 6.90
N HIS A 136 20.78 -5.05 7.35
CA HIS A 136 20.42 -5.13 8.77
C HIS A 136 20.18 -6.57 9.20
N ARG A 137 20.60 -6.91 10.42
CA ARG A 137 20.57 -8.27 11.00
C ARG A 137 20.12 -8.19 12.47
N PRO A 138 19.58 -9.28 13.04
CA PRO A 138 19.35 -10.59 12.41
C PRO A 138 18.10 -10.63 11.50
N ASN A 139 17.17 -9.69 11.67
CA ASN A 139 15.96 -9.58 10.85
C ASN A 139 15.95 -8.22 10.12
N PRO A 140 15.85 -8.16 8.77
CA PRO A 140 15.94 -6.92 8.01
C PRO A 140 14.81 -5.92 8.28
N CYS A 141 13.75 -6.32 9.01
CA CYS A 141 12.57 -5.49 9.28
C CYS A 141 12.48 -4.96 10.73
N LEU A 142 13.40 -5.37 11.61
CA LEU A 142 13.29 -5.12 13.05
C LEU A 142 14.54 -4.49 13.64
N ALA A 143 14.38 -3.30 14.22
CA ALA A 143 15.38 -2.64 15.04
C ALA A 143 14.64 -1.84 16.12
N PRO A 144 15.26 -1.65 17.30
CA PRO A 144 14.63 -0.89 18.38
C PRO A 144 14.54 0.61 18.06
N ILE A 145 13.58 1.28 18.70
CA ILE A 145 13.29 2.72 18.61
C ILE A 145 13.65 3.33 19.97
N GLU A 146 14.86 3.88 20.10
CA GLU A 146 15.43 4.21 21.43
C GLU A 146 16.02 5.61 21.52
N ALA A 147 16.56 6.15 20.42
CA ALA A 147 17.33 7.39 20.44
C ALA A 147 16.56 8.57 19.85
N GLY A 148 16.11 9.47 20.72
CA GLY A 148 15.52 10.73 20.32
C GLY A 148 16.48 11.62 19.51
N PRO A 149 15.98 12.65 18.79
CA PRO A 149 14.56 12.97 18.66
C PRO A 149 13.79 11.90 17.89
N PHE A 150 12.54 11.69 18.27
CA PHE A 150 11.61 10.80 17.60
C PHE A 150 10.79 11.58 16.57
N TYR A 151 10.34 10.88 15.53
CA TYR A 151 9.59 11.45 14.43
C TYR A 151 8.33 10.65 14.17
N ALA A 152 7.28 11.33 13.71
CA ALA A 152 6.08 10.66 13.24
C ALA A 152 5.46 11.32 12.00
N VAL A 153 4.80 10.50 11.18
CA VAL A 153 3.94 10.97 10.08
C VAL A 153 2.57 10.32 10.20
N LYS A 154 1.52 11.11 9.95
CA LYS A 154 0.14 10.63 9.97
C LYS A 154 -0.15 9.88 8.68
N LEU A 155 -0.73 8.69 8.82
CA LEU A 155 -1.26 7.89 7.75
C LEU A 155 -2.79 8.01 7.73
N LEU A 156 -3.33 8.19 6.54
CA LEU A 156 -4.76 8.15 6.26
C LEU A 156 -5.01 7.05 5.21
N PRO A 157 -6.15 6.36 5.25
CA PRO A 157 -6.57 5.47 4.18
C PRO A 157 -6.57 6.21 2.83
N GLY A 158 -5.95 5.60 1.83
CA GLY A 158 -5.97 6.06 0.46
C GLY A 158 -6.42 4.91 -0.44
N SER A 159 -7.08 5.24 -1.54
CA SER A 159 -7.46 4.28 -2.57
C SER A 159 -6.52 4.38 -3.77
N LEU A 160 -6.15 3.23 -4.33
CA LEU A 160 -5.43 3.11 -5.60
C LEU A 160 -6.34 2.69 -6.77
N GLY A 161 -7.64 2.55 -6.52
CA GLY A 161 -8.63 2.09 -7.48
C GLY A 161 -9.85 1.46 -6.81
N THR A 162 -10.91 1.26 -7.58
CA THR A 162 -12.09 0.50 -7.17
C THR A 162 -11.98 -0.95 -7.65
N PHE A 163 -12.52 -1.88 -6.87
CA PHE A 163 -12.70 -3.28 -7.31
C PHE A 163 -14.13 -3.55 -7.78
N ALA A 164 -15.08 -2.69 -7.40
CA ALA A 164 -16.44 -2.72 -7.90
C ALA A 164 -16.48 -2.14 -9.31
N GLY A 165 -17.33 -2.71 -10.15
CA GLY A 165 -17.49 -2.32 -11.54
C GLY A 165 -18.64 -3.08 -12.20
N LEU A 166 -18.70 -3.01 -13.52
CA LEU A 166 -19.67 -3.72 -14.34
C LEU A 166 -19.41 -5.23 -14.27
N ALA A 167 -20.47 -6.03 -14.12
CA ALA A 167 -20.35 -7.47 -14.22
C ALA A 167 -19.92 -7.83 -15.65
N THR A 168 -18.88 -8.65 -15.79
CA THR A 168 -18.39 -9.13 -17.07
C THR A 168 -18.21 -10.63 -17.08
N ASP A 169 -18.36 -11.25 -18.25
CA ASP A 169 -17.96 -12.65 -18.45
C ASP A 169 -16.46 -12.79 -18.76
N ARG A 170 -16.04 -14.03 -19.11
CA ARG A 170 -14.65 -14.38 -19.46
C ARG A 170 -14.12 -13.67 -20.71
N ASP A 171 -14.99 -13.10 -21.53
CA ASP A 171 -14.66 -12.40 -22.77
C ASP A 171 -14.73 -10.88 -22.61
N ALA A 172 -14.83 -10.40 -21.35
CA ALA A 172 -14.96 -8.99 -20.98
C ALA A 172 -16.26 -8.30 -21.46
N ARG A 173 -17.28 -9.07 -21.88
CA ARG A 173 -18.59 -8.51 -22.25
C ARG A 173 -19.37 -8.13 -21.02
N VAL A 174 -19.99 -6.96 -21.04
CA VAL A 174 -20.83 -6.48 -19.93
C VAL A 174 -22.12 -7.29 -19.86
N LEU A 175 -22.51 -7.69 -18.66
CA LEU A 175 -23.71 -8.46 -18.38
C LEU A 175 -24.84 -7.56 -17.88
N ASP A 176 -26.06 -7.82 -18.33
CA ASP A 176 -27.27 -7.20 -17.81
C ASP A 176 -27.73 -7.85 -16.48
N ARG A 177 -28.88 -7.41 -15.95
CA ARG A 177 -29.42 -7.93 -14.68
C ARG A 177 -29.85 -9.39 -14.74
N SER A 178 -30.08 -9.94 -15.93
CA SER A 178 -30.39 -11.36 -16.14
C SER A 178 -29.14 -12.22 -16.31
N GLY A 179 -27.95 -11.59 -16.40
CA GLY A 179 -26.69 -12.26 -16.70
C GLY A 179 -26.44 -12.44 -18.19
N ALA A 180 -27.25 -11.83 -19.07
CA ALA A 180 -27.05 -11.90 -20.51
C ALA A 180 -26.04 -10.84 -20.97
N ALA A 181 -25.19 -11.19 -21.94
CA ALA A 181 -24.22 -10.26 -22.51
C ALA A 181 -24.91 -9.16 -23.32
N ILE A 182 -24.55 -7.91 -23.05
CA ILE A 182 -25.02 -6.75 -23.80
C ILE A 182 -24.19 -6.62 -25.07
N ALA A 183 -24.84 -6.71 -26.23
CA ALA A 183 -24.17 -6.69 -27.53
C ALA A 183 -23.35 -5.40 -27.73
N GLY A 184 -22.08 -5.57 -28.10
CA GLY A 184 -21.16 -4.46 -28.39
C GLY A 184 -20.60 -3.73 -27.16
N LEU A 185 -20.96 -4.12 -25.94
CA LEU A 185 -20.51 -3.45 -24.72
C LEU A 185 -19.50 -4.31 -23.95
N TYR A 186 -18.31 -3.76 -23.72
CA TYR A 186 -17.21 -4.41 -23.02
C TYR A 186 -16.70 -3.50 -21.90
N ALA A 187 -16.18 -4.09 -20.83
CA ALA A 187 -15.55 -3.37 -19.73
C ALA A 187 -14.30 -4.11 -19.29
N VAL A 188 -13.24 -3.36 -18.97
CA VAL A 188 -11.94 -3.92 -18.56
C VAL A 188 -11.30 -3.04 -17.49
N GLY A 189 -10.30 -3.58 -16.79
CA GLY A 189 -9.63 -2.84 -15.72
C GLY A 189 -10.59 -2.45 -14.60
N ASN A 190 -10.51 -1.20 -14.13
CA ASN A 190 -11.33 -0.74 -13.00
C ASN A 190 -12.81 -0.49 -13.35
N ASP A 191 -13.17 -0.48 -14.63
CA ASP A 191 -14.58 -0.39 -15.05
C ASP A 191 -15.30 -1.74 -14.93
N ALA A 192 -14.56 -2.86 -14.94
CA ALA A 192 -15.07 -4.19 -14.71
C ALA A 192 -15.01 -4.56 -13.23
N ALA A 193 -15.99 -5.34 -12.76
CA ALA A 193 -15.94 -5.95 -11.44
C ALA A 193 -14.70 -6.86 -11.37
N SER A 194 -13.84 -6.61 -10.38
CA SER A 194 -12.60 -7.37 -10.23
C SER A 194 -12.91 -8.84 -9.96
N MET A 195 -12.32 -9.72 -10.77
CA MET A 195 -12.39 -11.17 -10.57
C MET A 195 -11.78 -11.64 -9.22
N MET A 196 -11.06 -10.77 -8.52
CA MET A 196 -10.50 -11.05 -7.19
C MET A 196 -11.41 -10.60 -6.04
N GLY A 197 -12.60 -10.06 -6.33
CA GLY A 197 -13.64 -9.86 -5.32
C GLY A 197 -13.25 -8.91 -4.17
N GLY A 198 -12.36 -7.95 -4.43
CA GLY A 198 -11.85 -7.02 -3.42
C GLY A 198 -10.57 -7.47 -2.70
N CYS A 199 -10.10 -8.70 -2.95
CA CYS A 199 -8.82 -9.19 -2.43
C CYS A 199 -7.62 -8.68 -3.24
N TYR A 200 -6.47 -8.57 -2.58
CA TYR A 200 -5.22 -8.11 -3.19
C TYR A 200 -4.09 -9.17 -3.10
N PRO A 201 -4.08 -10.21 -3.96
CA PRO A 201 -3.06 -11.26 -3.96
C PRO A 201 -1.64 -10.77 -4.30
N SER A 202 -1.47 -9.78 -5.17
CA SER A 202 -0.13 -9.31 -5.57
C SER A 202 -0.12 -7.94 -6.25
N GLY A 203 1.07 -7.35 -6.34
CA GLY A 203 1.32 -6.17 -7.19
C GLY A 203 1.01 -6.46 -8.65
N GLY A 204 0.33 -5.52 -9.32
CA GLY A 204 -0.03 -5.65 -10.75
C GLY A 204 -1.39 -6.29 -11.02
N ILE A 205 -2.14 -6.67 -9.98
CA ILE A 205 -3.49 -7.22 -10.08
C ILE A 205 -4.50 -6.36 -10.86
N THR A 206 -4.30 -5.04 -10.94
CA THR A 206 -5.16 -4.19 -11.78
C THR A 206 -4.69 -4.18 -13.23
N LEU A 207 -3.39 -3.98 -13.45
CA LEU A 207 -2.82 -3.78 -14.78
C LEU A 207 -2.79 -5.08 -15.60
N GLY A 208 -2.42 -6.21 -14.99
CA GLY A 208 -2.33 -7.49 -15.68
C GLY A 208 -3.68 -7.90 -16.30
N PRO A 209 -4.74 -8.05 -15.49
CA PRO A 209 -6.09 -8.29 -16.00
C PRO A 209 -6.58 -7.21 -16.96
N ALA A 210 -6.33 -5.93 -16.72
CA ALA A 210 -6.74 -4.87 -17.65
C ALA A 210 -6.13 -5.05 -19.05
N MET A 211 -4.83 -5.35 -19.13
CA MET A 211 -4.16 -5.63 -20.40
C MET A 211 -4.69 -6.90 -21.06
N THR A 212 -4.84 -7.98 -20.30
CA THR A 212 -5.32 -9.27 -20.83
C THR A 212 -6.75 -9.17 -21.35
N PHE A 213 -7.68 -8.65 -20.55
CA PHE A 213 -9.09 -8.53 -20.96
C PHE A 213 -9.27 -7.44 -22.01
N GLY A 214 -8.46 -6.37 -21.98
CA GLY A 214 -8.43 -5.36 -23.06
C GLY A 214 -8.05 -5.98 -24.40
N TYR A 215 -7.04 -6.85 -24.40
CA TYR A 215 -6.65 -7.61 -25.59
C TYR A 215 -7.76 -8.56 -26.07
N LEU A 216 -8.38 -9.33 -25.17
CA LEU A 216 -9.47 -10.24 -25.51
C LEU A 216 -10.70 -9.51 -26.07
N ALA A 217 -11.07 -8.37 -25.47
CA ALA A 217 -12.16 -7.52 -25.95
C ALA A 217 -11.87 -7.01 -27.37
N ALA A 218 -10.64 -6.56 -27.64
CA ALA A 218 -10.24 -6.10 -28.96
C ALA A 218 -10.32 -7.21 -30.03
N LEU A 219 -9.86 -8.43 -29.71
CA LEU A 219 -10.01 -9.58 -30.61
C LEU A 219 -11.47 -9.91 -30.89
N SER A 220 -12.31 -9.93 -29.86
CA SER A 220 -13.75 -10.20 -30.01
C SER A 220 -14.43 -9.16 -30.91
N LEU A 221 -14.08 -7.89 -30.76
CA LEU A 221 -14.58 -6.81 -31.62
C LEU A 221 -14.08 -6.92 -33.06
N ALA A 222 -12.82 -7.31 -33.26
CA ALA A 222 -12.24 -7.50 -34.59
C ALA A 222 -12.82 -8.70 -35.34
N ASP A 223 -13.24 -9.74 -34.63
CA ASP A 223 -13.95 -10.91 -35.18
C ASP A 223 -15.43 -10.67 -35.44
N ALA A 224 -16.06 -9.79 -34.66
CA ALA A 224 -17.43 -9.37 -34.87
C ALA A 224 -17.59 -8.29 -35.98
N ALA A 225 -16.47 -7.72 -36.47
CA ALA A 225 -16.50 -6.71 -37.51
C ALA A 225 -16.94 -7.32 -38.87
N PRO A 226 -17.92 -6.75 -39.57
CA PRO A 226 -18.33 -7.24 -40.89
C PRO A 226 -17.19 -7.10 -41.91
N ASP A 227 -17.10 -8.06 -42.84
CA ASP A 227 -15.99 -8.24 -43.82
C ASP A 227 -15.60 -6.98 -44.62
N ALA A 228 -16.49 -5.99 -44.74
CA ALA A 228 -16.20 -4.71 -45.38
C ALA A 228 -15.03 -3.93 -44.74
N ALA A 229 -14.73 -4.15 -43.45
CA ALA A 229 -13.59 -3.55 -42.76
C ALA A 229 -12.27 -4.32 -42.97
N ARG A 230 -12.34 -5.63 -43.27
CA ARG A 230 -11.17 -6.50 -43.49
C ARG A 230 -10.59 -6.37 -44.90
N ALA A 231 -11.41 -5.97 -45.87
CA ALA A 231 -11.01 -5.80 -47.26
C ALA A 231 -10.12 -4.58 -47.54
N GLY A 232 -9.94 -3.66 -46.58
CA GLY A 232 -9.19 -2.40 -46.77
C GLY A 232 -7.67 -2.49 -46.55
N VAL A 233 -7.14 -3.62 -46.09
CA VAL A 233 -5.72 -3.74 -45.70
C VAL A 233 -4.85 -4.48 -46.73
N ASP A 234 -5.43 -5.18 -47.72
CA ASP A 234 -4.67 -6.09 -48.60
C ASP A 234 -4.53 -5.64 -50.07
N SER A 235 -4.71 -4.36 -50.41
CA SER A 235 -4.65 -3.89 -51.82
C SER A 235 -3.51 -2.94 -52.17
N SER A 236 -2.44 -2.84 -51.37
CA SER A 236 -1.36 -1.86 -51.61
C SER A 236 0.05 -2.46 -51.71
N SER A 237 0.24 -3.65 -52.30
CA SER A 237 1.59 -4.07 -52.75
C SER A 237 1.54 -5.22 -53.74
N ARG A 238 1.15 -4.94 -54.98
CA ARG A 238 1.54 -5.72 -56.17
C ARG A 238 1.16 -4.91 -57.40
N THR A 239 2.07 -4.08 -57.91
CA THR A 239 2.39 -3.88 -59.33
C THR A 239 3.59 -2.92 -59.46
N MET A 240 4.54 -3.27 -60.33
CA MET A 240 5.74 -2.55 -60.81
C MET A 240 7.10 -2.95 -60.19
N GLN A 241 7.67 -4.08 -60.62
CA GLN A 241 8.53 -4.19 -61.81
C GLN A 241 8.70 -5.65 -62.21
#